data_AF-A0A9E6AGU0-F1
#
_entry.id   AF-A0A9E6AGU0-F1
#
_cell.length_a   1.000
_cell.length_b   1.000
_cell.length_c   1.000
_cell.angle_alpha   90.00
_cell.angle_beta   90.00
_cell.angle_gamma   90.00
#
_symmetry.space_group_name_H-M   'P 1'
#
loop_
_entity.id
_entity.type
_entity.pdbx_description
1 polymer ?
#
loop_
_entity_poly.entity_id
_entity_poly.type
_entity_poly.pdbx_seq_one_letter_code
_entity_poly.pdbx_strand_id
1 'polypeptide(L)'
;MRALVLYAHPLEGSFNAAIRDQVIAQLETAGVETRVNDLYQRKFQACLSPDELSNYVNCPDNVEVVKSEVEDLQWADTLIFIYPTWWYGLPAILKGWLDRVLLPDVAFLMPDATNENIRP
;
A
#
# COMPACT_ATOMS: atom_id res chain seq x y z
N MET A 1 17.09 0.55 -9.32
CA MET A 1 15.86 -0.17 -8.95
C MET A 1 15.44 0.31 -7.59
N ARG A 2 14.15 0.56 -7.40
CA ARG A 2 13.55 1.11 -6.18
C ARG A 2 12.53 0.13 -5.61
N ALA A 3 12.66 -0.23 -4.34
CA ALA A 3 11.75 -1.14 -3.67
C ALA A 3 11.00 -0.43 -2.53
N LEU A 4 9.69 -0.59 -2.52
CA LEU A 4 8.85 -0.21 -1.39
C LEU A 4 8.45 -1.46 -0.62
N VAL A 5 8.82 -1.53 0.66
CA VAL A 5 8.49 -2.63 1.58
C VAL A 5 7.36 -2.19 2.50
N LEU A 6 6.17 -2.78 2.32
CA LEU A 6 5.02 -2.60 3.21
C LEU A 6 5.05 -3.71 4.27
N TYR A 7 5.21 -3.32 5.53
CA TYR A 7 5.25 -4.23 6.66
C TYR A 7 4.02 -4.03 7.56
N ALA A 8 3.30 -5.12 7.83
CA ALA A 8 2.05 -5.09 8.59
C ALA A 8 2.05 -6.16 9.69
N HIS A 9 2.80 -5.92 10.77
CA HIS A 9 2.75 -6.74 11.96
C HIS A 9 2.96 -5.91 13.24
N PRO A 10 2.15 -6.10 14.31
CA PRO A 10 2.20 -5.24 15.50
C PRO A 10 3.38 -5.50 16.44
N LEU A 11 3.98 -6.69 16.36
CA LEU A 11 5.07 -7.11 17.24
C LEU A 11 6.44 -7.04 16.54
N GLU A 12 7.36 -6.26 17.10
CA GLU A 12 8.73 -6.08 16.60
C GLU A 12 9.60 -7.34 16.69
N GLY A 13 9.34 -8.23 17.66
CA GLY A 13 10.05 -9.51 17.82
C GLY A 13 9.43 -10.68 17.06
N SER A 14 8.54 -10.43 16.10
CA SER A 14 7.82 -11.50 15.39
C SER A 14 8.67 -12.18 14.31
N PHE A 15 8.23 -13.36 13.86
CA PHE A 15 8.84 -14.00 12.69
C PHE A 15 8.73 -13.13 11.42
N ASN A 16 7.64 -12.36 11.27
CA ASN A 16 7.50 -11.41 10.16
C ASN A 16 8.51 -10.26 10.26
N ALA A 17 8.87 -9.82 11.47
CA ALA A 17 9.93 -8.83 11.65
C ALA A 17 11.28 -9.38 11.20
N ALA A 18 11.60 -10.63 11.55
CA ALA A 18 12.82 -11.28 11.06
C ALA A 18 12.84 -11.41 9.52
N ILE A 19 11.69 -11.70 8.89
CA ILE A 19 11.57 -11.68 7.41
C ILE A 19 11.83 -10.28 6.87
N ARG A 20 11.20 -9.24 7.44
CA ARG A 20 11.41 -7.84 7.07
C ARG A 20 12.88 -7.47 7.10
N ASP A 21 13.55 -7.74 8.21
CA ASP A 21 14.96 -7.38 8.41
C ASP A 21 15.86 -8.10 7.40
N GLN A 22 15.58 -9.37 7.12
CA GLN A 22 16.32 -10.13 6.11
C GLN A 22 16.07 -9.63 4.68
N VAL A 23 14.83 -9.25 4.34
CA VAL A 23 14.51 -8.67 3.03
C VAL A 23 15.25 -7.34 2.85
N ILE A 24 15.19 -6.45 3.84
CA ILE A 24 15.88 -5.15 3.79
C ILE A 24 17.39 -5.34 3.61
N ALA A 25 18.01 -6.21 4.42
CA ALA A 25 19.45 -6.47 4.32
C ALA A 25 19.88 -6.98 2.93
N GLN A 26 19.05 -7.80 2.27
CA GLN A 26 19.35 -8.29 0.93
C GLN A 26 19.13 -7.24 -0.16
N LEU A 27 18.10 -6.39 -0.02
CA LEU A 27 17.89 -5.26 -0.92
C LEU A 27 19.06 -4.27 -0.85
N GLU A 28 19.53 -3.97 0.36
CA GLU A 28 20.71 -3.14 0.60
C GLU A 28 21.97 -3.75 -0.03
N THR A 29 22.21 -5.05 0.20
CA THR A 29 23.35 -5.77 -0.40
C THR A 29 23.32 -5.75 -1.93
N ALA A 30 22.13 -5.78 -2.52
CA ALA A 30 21.91 -5.70 -3.96
C ALA A 30 21.96 -4.25 -4.52
N GLY A 31 22.17 -3.24 -3.68
CA GLY A 31 22.21 -1.83 -4.08
C GLY A 31 20.84 -1.26 -4.50
N VAL A 32 19.75 -1.83 -3.98
CA VAL A 32 18.38 -1.37 -4.25
C VAL A 32 18.04 -0.21 -3.31
N GLU A 33 17.65 0.92 -3.88
CA GLU A 33 17.12 2.04 -3.10
C GLU A 33 15.79 1.60 -2.47
N THR A 34 15.68 1.64 -1.14
CA THR A 34 14.57 1.00 -0.42
C THR A 34 13.85 1.99 0.48
N ARG A 35 12.51 2.00 0.43
CA ARG A 35 11.64 2.66 1.40
C ARG A 35 10.87 1.59 2.19
N VAL A 36 10.67 1.81 3.48
CA VAL A 36 9.97 0.87 4.37
C VAL A 36 8.80 1.57 5.04
N ASN A 37 7.59 1.07 4.79
CA ASN A 37 6.36 1.53 5.41
C ASN A 37 5.86 0.49 6.41
N ASP A 38 6.25 0.67 7.68
CA ASP A 38 5.69 -0.07 8.81
C ASP A 38 4.34 0.53 9.20
N LEU A 39 3.25 -0.13 8.80
CA LEU A 39 1.89 0.39 8.99
C LEU A 39 1.52 0.49 10.48
N TYR A 40 2.01 -0.42 11.32
CA TYR A 40 1.72 -0.40 12.75
C TYR A 40 2.51 0.68 13.48
N GLN A 41 3.80 0.80 13.19
CA GLN A 41 4.65 1.85 13.77
C GLN A 41 4.14 3.25 13.39
N ARG A 42 3.72 3.43 12.14
CA ARG A 42 3.14 4.67 11.62
C ARG A 42 1.70 4.92 12.06
N LYS A 43 1.07 3.96 12.75
CA LYS A 43 -0.34 4.00 13.16
C LYS A 43 -1.26 4.34 11.99
N PHE A 44 -1.04 3.68 10.86
CA PHE A 44 -1.81 3.93 9.64
C PHE A 44 -3.32 3.79 9.91
N GLN A 45 -4.10 4.80 9.51
CA GLN A 45 -5.54 4.75 9.66
C GLN A 45 -6.13 3.79 8.61
N ALA A 46 -6.56 2.60 9.03
CA ALA A 46 -7.04 1.59 8.11
C ALA A 46 -8.43 1.91 7.53
N CYS A 47 -9.29 2.55 8.34
CA CYS A 47 -10.68 2.79 7.96
C CYS A 47 -10.77 3.98 6.99
N LEU A 48 -11.38 3.74 5.84
CA LEU A 48 -11.79 4.79 4.90
C LEU A 48 -12.83 5.70 5.58
N SER A 49 -12.59 7.02 5.54
CA SER A 49 -13.53 8.01 6.09
C SER A 49 -14.65 8.38 5.10
N PRO A 50 -15.77 8.98 5.58
CA PRO A 50 -16.84 9.45 4.70
C PRO A 50 -16.35 10.47 3.66
N ASP A 51 -15.44 11.37 4.05
CA ASP A 51 -14.91 12.40 3.15
C ASP A 51 -14.06 11.77 2.05
N GLU A 52 -13.17 10.83 2.40
CA GLU A 52 -12.37 10.08 1.41
C GLU A 52 -13.25 9.28 0.46
N LEU A 53 -14.29 8.62 0.96
CA LEU A 53 -15.22 7.87 0.11
C LEU A 53 -16.02 8.81 -0.81
N SER A 54 -16.45 9.97 -0.33
CA SER A 54 -17.18 10.95 -1.13
C SER A 54 -16.32 11.54 -2.25
N ASN A 55 -15.01 11.63 -2.02
CA ASN A 55 -14.02 12.17 -2.96
C ASN A 55 -13.34 11.07 -3.81
N TYR A 56 -13.68 9.79 -3.63
CA TYR A 56 -12.91 8.65 -4.15
C TYR A 56 -12.64 8.68 -5.66
N VAL A 57 -13.61 9.15 -6.46
CA VAL A 57 -13.53 9.22 -7.92
C VAL A 57 -13.15 10.62 -8.46
N ASN A 58 -12.99 11.61 -7.57
CA ASN A 58 -12.65 12.98 -7.97
C ASN A 58 -11.14 13.11 -8.14
N CYS A 59 -10.63 12.73 -9.32
CA CYS A 59 -9.21 12.78 -9.63
C CYS A 59 -8.81 14.17 -10.17
N PRO A 60 -7.66 14.74 -9.78
CA PRO A 60 -6.60 14.14 -8.95
C PRO A 60 -6.78 14.36 -7.44
N ASP A 61 -7.82 15.07 -6.99
CA ASP A 61 -7.97 15.50 -5.59
C ASP A 61 -8.14 14.33 -4.60
N ASN A 62 -8.55 13.16 -5.08
CA ASN A 62 -8.74 11.94 -4.29
C ASN A 62 -7.47 11.46 -3.56
N VAL A 63 -6.27 11.87 -4.01
CA VAL A 63 -5.00 11.44 -3.42
C VAL A 63 -4.58 12.21 -2.18
N GLU A 64 -5.13 13.40 -1.93
CA GLU A 64 -4.55 14.37 -0.99
C GLU A 64 -4.39 13.83 0.45
N VAL A 65 -5.34 13.01 0.93
CA VAL A 65 -5.30 12.45 2.29
C VAL A 65 -4.23 11.36 2.44
N VAL A 66 -3.85 10.70 1.35
CA VAL A 66 -2.87 9.59 1.32
C VAL A 66 -1.67 9.89 0.43
N LYS A 67 -1.41 11.17 0.17
CA LYS A 67 -0.44 11.63 -0.83
C LYS A 67 0.93 10.98 -0.70
N SER A 68 1.46 10.89 0.53
CA SER A 68 2.76 10.25 0.79
C SER A 68 2.78 8.77 0.38
N GLU A 69 1.68 8.04 0.57
CA GLU A 69 1.58 6.64 0.16
C GLU A 69 1.55 6.49 -1.35
N VAL A 70 0.83 7.39 -2.03
CA VAL A 70 0.76 7.44 -3.49
C VAL A 70 2.12 7.80 -4.09
N GLU A 71 2.83 8.77 -3.49
CA GLU A 71 4.20 9.15 -3.89
C GLU A 71 5.19 8.00 -3.70
N ASP A 72 5.11 7.25 -2.59
CA ASP A 72 5.92 6.06 -2.37
C ASP A 72 5.61 4.96 -3.40
N LEU A 73 4.32 4.74 -3.69
CA LEU A 73 3.87 3.75 -4.65
C LEU A 73 4.32 4.07 -6.08
N GLN A 74 4.21 5.33 -6.51
CA GLN A 74 4.67 5.80 -7.82
C GLN A 74 6.20 5.86 -7.93
N TRP A 75 6.89 6.03 -6.81
CA TRP A 75 8.35 5.97 -6.76
C TRP A 75 8.89 4.53 -6.85
N ALA A 76 8.13 3.52 -6.47
CA ALA A 76 8.62 2.15 -6.44
C ALA A 76 8.61 1.48 -7.83
N ASP A 77 9.67 0.72 -8.14
CA ASP A 77 9.68 -0.23 -9.27
C ASP A 77 9.21 -1.62 -8.80
N THR A 78 9.39 -1.92 -7.51
CA THR A 78 9.03 -3.18 -6.87
C THR A 78 8.27 -2.91 -5.57
N LEU A 79 7.10 -3.54 -5.40
CA LEU A 79 6.31 -3.50 -4.17
C LEU A 79 6.39 -4.85 -3.44
N ILE A 80 6.81 -4.84 -2.18
CA ILE A 80 6.98 -6.03 -1.35
C ILE A 80 6.07 -5.94 -0.13
N PHE A 81 5.20 -6.92 0.05
CA PHE A 81 4.33 -7.00 1.23
C PHE A 81 4.85 -8.06 2.21
N ILE A 82 5.00 -7.68 3.48
CA ILE A 82 5.43 -8.56 4.56
C ILE A 82 4.38 -8.52 5.67
N TYR A 83 3.60 -9.59 5.79
CA TYR A 83 2.48 -9.68 6.71
C TYR A 83 2.13 -11.14 7.03
N PRO A 84 1.56 -11.42 8.21
CA PRO A 84 1.01 -12.73 8.55
C PRO A 84 -0.35 -12.94 7.86
N THR A 85 -0.65 -14.17 7.44
CA THR A 85 -2.01 -14.50 7.00
C THR A 85 -2.97 -14.56 8.18
N TRP A 86 -3.96 -13.67 8.21
CA TRP A 86 -5.03 -13.66 9.21
C TRP A 86 -6.36 -13.93 8.53
N TRP A 87 -7.11 -14.91 9.03
CA TRP A 87 -8.40 -15.33 8.45
C TRP A 87 -8.34 -15.54 6.93
N TYR A 88 -7.33 -16.28 6.46
CA TYR A 88 -7.09 -16.55 5.03
C TYR A 88 -6.84 -15.30 4.18
N GLY A 89 -6.45 -14.17 4.78
CA GLY A 89 -6.19 -12.93 4.07
C GLY A 89 -5.16 -12.02 4.74
N LEU A 90 -5.24 -10.75 4.38
CA LEU A 90 -4.38 -9.67 4.86
C LEU A 90 -4.80 -9.23 6.28
N PRO A 91 -3.89 -8.72 7.12
CA PRO A 91 -4.25 -7.93 8.29
C PRO A 91 -5.13 -6.74 7.89
N ALA A 92 -6.10 -6.38 8.73
CA ALA A 92 -7.03 -5.29 8.45
C ALA A 92 -6.34 -3.96 8.14
N ILE A 93 -5.21 -3.67 8.80
CA ILE A 93 -4.44 -2.44 8.53
C ILE A 93 -3.85 -2.40 7.11
N LEU A 94 -3.43 -3.55 6.58
CA LEU A 94 -2.93 -3.66 5.21
C LEU A 94 -4.08 -3.61 4.21
N LYS A 95 -5.21 -4.26 4.50
CA LYS A 95 -6.41 -4.14 3.66
C LYS A 95 -6.89 -2.68 3.59
N GLY A 96 -6.88 -1.96 4.70
CA GLY A 96 -7.19 -0.53 4.75
C GLY A 96 -6.21 0.33 3.95
N TRP A 97 -4.92 -0.03 3.95
CA TRP A 97 -3.94 0.63 3.07
C TRP A 97 -4.30 0.43 1.60
N LEU A 98 -4.64 -0.80 1.19
CA LEU A 98 -5.08 -1.04 -0.19
C LEU A 98 -6.34 -0.23 -0.54
N ASP A 99 -7.32 -0.20 0.35
CA ASP A 99 -8.59 0.51 0.13
C ASP A 99 -8.43 2.01 -0.04
N ARG A 100 -7.47 2.60 0.70
CA ARG A 100 -7.25 4.05 0.71
C ARG A 100 -6.22 4.51 -0.31
N VAL A 101 -5.27 3.66 -0.72
CA VAL A 101 -4.11 4.06 -1.54
C VAL A 101 -4.21 3.58 -2.98
N LEU A 102 -4.83 2.41 -3.24
CA LEU A 102 -5.07 1.96 -4.61
C LEU A 102 -6.29 2.67 -5.18
N LEU A 103 -6.11 3.95 -5.50
CA LEU A 103 -7.15 4.87 -5.95
C LEU A 103 -7.31 4.88 -7.48
N PRO A 104 -8.47 5.35 -7.99
CA PRO A 104 -8.60 5.79 -9.37
C PRO A 104 -7.49 6.74 -9.79
N ASP A 105 -7.02 6.61 -11.04
CA ASP A 105 -5.89 7.33 -11.65
C ASP A 105 -4.52 7.13 -10.96
N VAL A 106 -4.46 6.26 -9.94
CA VAL A 106 -3.23 5.80 -9.30
C VAL A 106 -2.98 4.33 -9.63
N ALA A 107 -3.93 3.46 -9.28
CA ALA A 107 -3.80 2.00 -9.43
C ALA A 107 -4.61 1.43 -10.59
N PHE A 108 -5.71 2.10 -10.97
CA PHE A 108 -6.58 1.70 -12.08
C PHE A 108 -7.27 2.94 -12.67
N LEU A 109 -7.70 2.82 -13.92
CA LEU A 109 -8.47 3.87 -14.59
C LEU A 109 -9.97 3.59 -14.45
N MET A 110 -10.76 4.63 -14.19
CA MET A 110 -12.22 4.53 -14.25
C MET A 110 -12.68 4.50 -15.72
N PRO A 111 -13.79 3.80 -16.05
CA PRO A 111 -14.30 3.81 -17.41
C PRO A 111 -14.75 5.22 -17.83
N ASP A 112 -14.32 5.67 -19.02
CA ASP A 112 -14.65 6.99 -19.58
C ASP A 112 -16.14 7.17 -19.90
N ALA A 113 -16.88 6.07 -20.08
CA ALA A 113 -18.31 6.06 -20.37
C ALA A 113 -19.01 4.83 -19.75
N THR A 114 -20.27 5.00 -19.36
CA THR A 114 -21.12 3.89 -18.92
C THR A 114 -21.33 2.93 -20.10
N ASN A 115 -20.93 1.65 -19.93
CA ASN A 115 -21.18 0.53 -20.86
C ASN A 115 -20.35 0.40 -22.15
N GLU A 116 -19.11 0.92 -22.24
CA GLU A 116 -18.33 0.62 -23.45
C GLU A 116 -17.53 -0.69 -23.40
N ASN A 117 -16.87 -1.09 -22.30
CA ASN A 117 -16.04 -2.30 -22.32
C ASN A 117 -15.84 -3.00 -20.96
N ILE A 118 -16.91 -3.22 -20.17
CA ILE A 118 -16.79 -4.22 -19.09
C ILE A 118 -16.74 -5.61 -19.73
N ARG A 119 -15.54 -6.13 -19.95
CA ARG A 119 -15.29 -7.56 -20.22
C ARG A 119 -14.77 -8.20 -18.94
N PRO A 120 -15.13 -9.48 -18.67
CA PRO A 120 -14.72 -10.19 -17.46
C PRO A 120 -13.21 -10.23 -17.27
#